data_AF-A0A643CBW7-F1
#
_entry.id   AF-A0A643CBW7-F1
#
_cell.length_a   1.000
_cell.length_b   1.000
_cell.length_c   1.000
_cell.angle_alpha   90.00
_cell.angle_beta   90.00
_cell.angle_gamma   90.00
#
_symmetry.space_group_name_H-M   'P 1'
#
loop_
_entity.id
_entity.type
_entity.pdbx_description
1 polymer ?
#
loop_
_entity_poly.entity_id
_entity_poly.type
_entity_poly.pdbx_seq_one_letter_code
_entity_poly.pdbx_strand_id
1 'polypeptide(L)'
;MWCILRGWRRGSLGPWGALGQHWPQGIRALASERPRIGGEYSHVVVGAGSAGCVLASRLTEDPDKRVLLLEAGPKDVYAGSKRLLWKIHMPAALVANLCDDRYNWCYYTEPQPGLDGRVLYWPRGREAGYPLTEDMNGFQQEGFGWMDMTIHEGKRWSTACAYLHPALRRPTLTAETQTFVSRVLFEGTRAVGVEYIKNGQSHRAYASKEVILSGGAINSPQLLMLSGVGNADDLKQLGIPVVCHLPGELPSPLRPKGVGQNLQDHLEIYIQQACTSPITLHSAQKPLRKVRIGLEWLWKFT
;
A
#
# COMPACT_ATOMS: atom_id res chain seq x y z
N MET A 1 10.21 22.88 13.75
CA MET A 1 10.87 23.61 12.65
C MET A 1 10.78 22.73 11.42
N TRP A 2 9.92 23.10 10.47
CA TRP A 2 9.51 22.25 9.34
C TRP A 2 10.44 22.48 8.14
N CYS A 3 10.93 21.40 7.52
CA CYS A 3 11.44 21.47 6.15
C CYS A 3 11.02 20.22 5.39
N ILE A 4 10.31 20.46 4.30
CA ILE A 4 9.58 19.49 3.49
C ILE A 4 10.55 18.67 2.61
N LEU A 5 10.27 17.38 2.50
CA LEU A 5 10.74 16.42 1.51
C LEU A 5 11.11 17.08 0.16
N ARG A 6 12.40 17.19 -0.14
CA ARG A 6 12.90 17.54 -1.49
C ARG A 6 13.47 16.28 -2.14
N GLY A 7 12.83 15.82 -3.20
CA GLY A 7 13.26 14.61 -3.91
C GLY A 7 12.65 14.40 -5.29
N TRP A 8 12.49 15.45 -6.11
CA TRP A 8 12.32 15.28 -7.57
C TRP A 8 13.62 15.74 -8.24
N ARG A 9 14.42 14.77 -8.72
CA ARG A 9 15.60 15.06 -9.56
C ARG A 9 15.11 15.69 -10.88
N ARG A 10 15.60 16.89 -11.18
CA ARG A 10 15.50 17.52 -12.50
C ARG A 10 16.26 16.67 -13.53
N GLY A 11 15.53 16.08 -14.47
CA GLY A 11 16.06 15.53 -15.72
C GLY A 11 15.51 16.31 -16.91
N SER A 12 16.41 16.98 -17.62
CA SER A 12 16.33 17.62 -18.95
C SER A 12 14.95 17.82 -19.60
N LEU A 13 14.47 19.06 -19.61
CA LEU A 13 13.51 19.57 -20.61
C LEU A 13 14.16 20.73 -21.36
N GLY A 14 14.13 20.66 -22.69
CA GLY A 14 14.65 21.68 -23.62
C GLY A 14 13.87 23.01 -23.59
N PRO A 15 14.29 24.00 -24.38
CA PRO A 15 13.91 25.38 -24.18
C PRO A 15 12.55 25.68 -24.81
N TRP A 16 11.51 25.74 -23.99
CA TRP A 16 10.30 26.48 -24.31
C TRP A 16 10.06 27.47 -23.17
N GLY A 17 10.77 28.59 -23.26
CA GLY A 17 10.41 29.80 -22.55
C GLY A 17 9.21 30.47 -23.23
N ALA A 18 8.46 31.19 -22.41
CA ALA A 18 7.33 32.05 -22.75
C ALA A 18 6.04 31.33 -23.16
N LEU A 19 5.13 31.15 -22.20
CA LEU A 19 3.70 31.47 -22.32
C LEU A 19 3.04 31.47 -20.93
N GLY A 20 2.63 32.67 -20.49
CA GLY A 20 1.41 32.92 -19.72
C GLY A 20 1.18 32.21 -18.38
N GLN A 21 1.22 33.00 -17.31
CA GLN A 21 0.46 32.73 -16.10
C GLN A 21 -1.03 32.51 -16.44
N HIS A 22 -1.50 31.27 -16.37
CA HIS A 22 -2.93 30.96 -16.32
C HIS A 22 -3.16 29.85 -15.29
N TRP A 23 -3.39 30.27 -14.05
CA TRP A 23 -4.19 29.46 -13.12
C TRP A 23 -5.59 29.35 -13.72
N PRO A 24 -6.20 28.15 -13.87
CA PRO A 24 -7.57 28.05 -14.34
C PRO A 24 -8.49 28.69 -13.30
N GLN A 25 -8.83 29.97 -13.51
CA GLN A 25 -9.99 30.59 -12.89
C GLN A 25 -11.22 29.91 -13.50
N GLY A 26 -11.74 28.90 -12.80
CA GLY A 26 -12.85 28.12 -13.33
C GLY A 26 -13.23 26.88 -12.52
N ILE A 27 -13.17 26.92 -11.18
CA ILE A 27 -14.04 26.03 -10.40
C ILE A 27 -15.44 26.65 -10.49
N ARG A 28 -16.11 26.46 -11.63
CA ARG A 28 -17.57 26.53 -11.63
C ARG A 28 -18.02 25.33 -10.82
N ALA A 29 -18.72 25.60 -9.73
CA ALA A 29 -19.52 24.59 -9.04
C ALA A 29 -20.46 23.96 -10.07
N LEU A 30 -20.08 22.80 -10.60
CA LEU A 30 -20.99 21.94 -11.33
C LEU A 30 -22.11 21.64 -10.35
N ALA A 31 -23.33 21.98 -10.78
CA ALA A 31 -24.56 21.84 -10.01
C ALA A 31 -24.55 20.52 -9.23
N SER A 32 -24.83 20.64 -7.94
CA SER A 32 -24.94 19.50 -7.03
C SER A 32 -26.02 18.55 -7.51
N GLU A 33 -25.65 17.50 -8.23
CA GLU A 33 -26.47 16.30 -8.26
C GLU A 33 -26.54 15.81 -6.82
N ARG A 34 -27.71 15.98 -6.18
CA ARG A 34 -27.98 15.37 -4.88
C ARG A 34 -27.77 13.86 -5.04
N PRO A 35 -27.01 13.21 -4.15
CA PRO A 35 -26.84 11.76 -4.22
C PRO A 35 -28.22 11.10 -4.17
N ARG A 36 -28.47 10.10 -5.03
CA ARG A 36 -29.63 9.25 -4.84
C ARG A 36 -29.49 8.61 -3.46
N ILE A 37 -30.47 8.84 -2.59
CA ILE A 37 -30.57 8.16 -1.30
C ILE A 37 -30.78 6.67 -1.60
N GLY A 38 -29.66 5.94 -1.65
CA GLY A 38 -29.54 4.63 -2.30
C GLY A 38 -28.27 4.58 -3.14
N GLY A 39 -27.11 4.64 -2.48
CA GLY A 39 -25.81 4.54 -3.17
C GLY A 39 -25.72 3.30 -4.05
N GLU A 40 -25.04 3.43 -5.19
CA GLU A 40 -24.83 2.35 -6.18
C GLU A 40 -24.17 1.10 -5.54
N TYR A 41 -23.32 1.35 -4.54
CA TYR A 41 -22.64 0.33 -3.77
C TYR A 41 -23.06 0.41 -2.30
N SER A 42 -23.09 -0.74 -1.64
CA SER A 42 -23.23 -0.82 -0.18
C SER A 42 -21.93 -0.39 0.51
N HIS A 43 -20.79 -0.82 -0.02
CA HIS A 43 -19.47 -0.50 0.52
C HIS A 43 -18.54 -0.06 -0.61
N VAL A 44 -17.69 0.92 -0.32
CA VAL A 44 -16.56 1.28 -1.18
C VAL A 44 -15.27 1.01 -0.40
N VAL A 45 -14.41 0.15 -0.93
CA VAL A 45 -13.10 -0.22 -0.36
C VAL A 45 -12.00 0.46 -1.16
N VAL A 46 -11.13 1.20 -0.49
CA VAL A 46 -10.03 1.95 -1.11
C VAL A 46 -8.70 1.24 -0.84
N GLY A 47 -8.08 0.70 -1.89
CA GLY A 47 -6.82 -0.03 -1.86
C GLY A 47 -7.02 -1.55 -1.87
N ALA A 48 -6.47 -2.23 -2.88
CA ALA A 48 -6.44 -3.67 -3.05
C ALA A 48 -5.15 -4.31 -2.49
N GLY A 49 -4.66 -3.79 -1.37
CA GLY A 49 -3.60 -4.41 -0.59
C GLY A 49 -4.07 -5.66 0.16
N SER A 50 -3.29 -6.11 1.15
CA SER A 50 -3.59 -7.32 1.93
C SER A 50 -4.98 -7.28 2.57
N ALA A 51 -5.31 -6.20 3.29
CA ALA A 51 -6.60 -6.04 3.95
C ALA A 51 -7.75 -5.86 2.95
N GLY A 52 -7.58 -5.01 1.94
CA GLY A 52 -8.63 -4.68 0.98
C GLY A 52 -9.08 -5.87 0.13
N CYS A 53 -8.15 -6.71 -0.31
CA CYS A 53 -8.47 -7.95 -1.03
C CYS A 53 -9.35 -8.90 -0.19
N VAL A 54 -9.00 -9.07 1.09
CA VAL A 54 -9.74 -9.94 2.01
C VAL A 54 -11.12 -9.33 2.30
N LEU A 55 -11.19 -8.04 2.62
CA LEU A 55 -12.45 -7.35 2.92
C LEU A 55 -13.43 -7.40 1.74
N ALA A 56 -12.97 -7.09 0.52
CA ALA A 56 -13.81 -7.17 -0.67
C ALA A 56 -14.34 -8.60 -0.91
N SER A 57 -13.49 -9.61 -0.69
CA SER A 57 -13.87 -11.02 -0.79
C SER A 57 -14.90 -11.40 0.28
N ARG A 58 -14.68 -11.05 1.56
CA ARG A 58 -15.59 -11.42 2.65
C ARG A 58 -16.92 -10.67 2.63
N LEU A 59 -16.90 -9.38 2.32
CA LEU A 59 -18.13 -8.59 2.23
C LEU A 59 -19.06 -9.12 1.14
N THR A 60 -18.51 -9.61 0.02
CA THR A 60 -19.29 -10.12 -1.12
C THR A 60 -19.72 -11.57 -1.00
N GLU A 61 -19.40 -12.25 0.12
CA GLU A 61 -20.03 -13.53 0.47
C GLU A 61 -21.53 -13.35 0.76
N ASP A 62 -21.92 -12.15 1.23
CA ASP A 62 -23.31 -11.74 1.37
C ASP A 62 -23.83 -11.18 0.03
N PRO A 63 -24.84 -11.81 -0.60
CA PRO A 63 -25.35 -11.39 -1.91
C PRO A 63 -26.05 -10.02 -1.89
N ASP A 64 -26.46 -9.52 -0.71
CA ASP A 64 -27.11 -8.22 -0.58
C ASP A 64 -26.08 -7.07 -0.56
N LYS A 65 -24.79 -7.37 -0.42
CA LYS A 65 -23.70 -6.39 -0.37
C LYS A 65 -23.05 -6.23 -1.74
N ARG A 66 -23.36 -5.12 -2.40
CA ARG A 66 -22.62 -4.63 -3.59
C ARG A 66 -21.37 -3.87 -3.15
N VAL A 67 -20.20 -4.27 -3.62
CA VAL A 67 -18.90 -3.71 -3.18
C VAL A 67 -18.11 -3.19 -4.38
N LEU A 68 -17.62 -1.96 -4.27
CA LEU A 68 -16.64 -1.38 -5.18
C LEU A 68 -15.26 -1.38 -4.53
N LEU A 69 -14.28 -2.03 -5.16
CA LEU A 69 -12.88 -2.00 -4.76
C LEU A 69 -12.08 -1.12 -5.74
N LEU A 70 -11.43 -0.07 -5.23
CA LEU A 70 -10.64 0.88 -6.03
C LEU A 70 -9.15 0.73 -5.71
N GLU A 71 -8.33 0.46 -6.72
CA GLU A 71 -6.88 0.30 -6.60
C GLU A 71 -6.13 1.29 -7.48
N ALA A 72 -5.16 2.01 -6.91
CA ALA A 72 -4.35 2.98 -7.63
C ALA A 72 -3.38 2.31 -8.61
N GLY A 73 -2.83 1.16 -8.25
CA GLY A 73 -1.90 0.39 -9.07
C GLY A 73 -2.56 -0.35 -10.25
N PRO A 74 -1.73 -0.88 -11.17
CA PRO A 74 -2.20 -1.76 -12.24
C PRO A 74 -2.59 -3.14 -11.70
N LYS A 75 -3.27 -3.94 -12.54
CA LYS A 75 -3.54 -5.35 -12.25
C LYS A 75 -2.24 -6.13 -12.06
N ASP A 76 -2.29 -7.15 -11.20
CA ASP A 76 -1.21 -8.13 -11.02
C ASP A 76 -1.10 -9.14 -12.18
N VAL A 77 -1.87 -8.92 -13.26
CA VAL A 77 -1.81 -9.66 -14.53
C VAL A 77 -1.74 -8.68 -15.69
N TYR A 78 -0.94 -9.00 -16.72
CA TYR A 78 -0.84 -8.19 -17.93
C TYR A 78 -1.29 -9.00 -19.15
N ALA A 79 -2.21 -8.44 -19.95
CA ALA A 79 -2.84 -9.14 -21.08
C ALA A 79 -3.39 -10.55 -20.72
N GLY A 80 -3.96 -10.69 -19.52
CA GLY A 80 -4.47 -11.98 -19.01
C GLY A 80 -3.39 -12.99 -18.61
N SER A 81 -2.11 -12.63 -18.68
CA SER A 81 -0.99 -13.54 -18.43
C SER A 81 -0.17 -13.12 -17.19
N LYS A 82 0.03 -14.09 -16.29
CA LYS A 82 1.00 -13.98 -15.18
C LYS A 82 2.45 -14.04 -15.67
N ARG A 83 2.69 -14.59 -16.87
CA ARG A 83 4.02 -14.76 -17.49
C ARG A 83 4.68 -13.42 -17.81
N LEU A 84 3.90 -12.46 -18.28
CA LEU A 84 4.39 -11.13 -18.65
C LEU A 84 4.73 -10.26 -17.41
N LEU A 85 4.22 -10.65 -16.23
CA LEU A 85 4.55 -10.07 -14.93
C LEU A 85 5.26 -11.08 -14.02
N TRP A 86 6.12 -11.94 -14.58
CA TRP A 86 6.81 -13.01 -13.84
C TRP A 86 7.55 -12.52 -12.59
N LYS A 87 8.03 -11.27 -12.57
CA LYS A 87 8.67 -10.68 -11.38
C LYS A 87 7.73 -10.65 -10.17
N ILE A 88 6.43 -10.43 -10.38
CA ILE A 88 5.41 -10.44 -9.31
C ILE A 88 5.17 -11.87 -8.80
N HIS A 89 5.06 -12.83 -9.73
CA HIS A 89 4.59 -14.19 -9.42
C HIS A 89 5.70 -15.18 -9.03
N MET A 90 6.95 -14.92 -9.41
CA MET A 90 8.11 -15.74 -9.06
C MET A 90 8.64 -15.35 -7.67
N PRO A 91 8.63 -16.26 -6.67
CA PRO A 91 9.11 -15.93 -5.32
C PRO A 91 10.55 -15.42 -5.30
N ALA A 92 11.44 -16.05 -6.08
CA ALA A 92 12.85 -15.68 -6.19
C ALA A 92 13.09 -14.28 -6.80
N ALA A 93 12.09 -13.69 -7.45
CA ALA A 93 12.19 -12.36 -8.05
C ALA A 93 11.79 -11.22 -7.11
N LEU A 94 11.44 -11.50 -5.84
CA LEU A 94 11.00 -10.50 -4.85
C LEU A 94 11.94 -9.29 -4.78
N VAL A 95 13.26 -9.53 -4.70
CA VAL A 95 14.29 -8.48 -4.61
C VAL A 95 14.27 -7.57 -5.85
N ALA A 96 13.92 -8.09 -7.03
CA ALA A 96 13.84 -7.29 -8.25
C ALA A 96 12.62 -6.35 -8.28
N ASN A 97 11.53 -6.66 -7.55
CA ASN A 97 10.39 -5.74 -7.40
C ASN A 97 10.69 -4.62 -6.39
N LEU A 98 11.46 -4.92 -5.35
CA LEU A 98 11.90 -3.93 -4.36
C LEU A 98 12.83 -2.86 -4.97
N CYS A 99 13.39 -3.10 -6.16
CA CYS A 99 14.23 -2.14 -6.87
C CYS A 99 13.52 -1.44 -8.04
N ASP A 100 12.20 -1.61 -8.20
CA ASP A 100 11.43 -1.07 -9.33
C ASP A 100 10.34 -0.12 -8.82
N ASP A 101 10.43 1.16 -9.18
CA ASP A 101 9.56 2.24 -8.72
C ASP A 101 8.08 2.05 -9.11
N ARG A 102 7.77 1.11 -10.00
CA ARG A 102 6.38 0.75 -10.37
C ARG A 102 5.67 -0.08 -9.30
N TYR A 103 6.43 -0.74 -8.41
CA TYR A 103 5.91 -1.68 -7.41
C TYR A 103 6.44 -1.39 -5.99
N ASN A 104 7.36 -0.44 -5.85
CA ASN A 104 7.93 -0.02 -4.57
C ASN A 104 7.91 1.52 -4.46
N TRP A 105 7.58 2.03 -3.27
CA TRP A 105 7.44 3.46 -3.00
C TRP A 105 8.71 4.13 -2.42
N CYS A 106 9.78 3.35 -2.23
CA CYS A 106 11.17 3.81 -2.02
C CYS A 106 11.38 4.91 -0.95
N TYR A 107 10.90 4.70 0.29
CA TYR A 107 11.09 5.64 1.39
C TYR A 107 12.44 5.49 2.11
N TYR A 108 12.98 6.64 2.54
CA TYR A 108 14.15 6.74 3.42
C TYR A 108 13.72 7.39 4.74
N THR A 109 14.35 7.01 5.85
CA THR A 109 14.16 7.72 7.13
C THR A 109 14.88 9.06 7.10
N GLU A 110 14.31 10.04 7.80
CA GLU A 110 15.06 11.26 8.12
C GLU A 110 16.16 10.96 9.16
N PRO A 111 17.22 11.79 9.24
CA PRO A 111 18.25 11.66 10.27
C PRO A 111 17.61 11.61 11.67
N GLN A 112 17.87 10.54 12.42
CA GLN A 112 17.18 10.29 13.69
C GLN A 112 17.89 11.04 14.84
N PRO A 113 17.22 11.97 15.55
CA PRO A 113 17.83 12.74 16.63
C PRO A 113 18.29 11.87 17.81
N GLY A 114 17.55 10.80 18.12
CA GLY A 114 17.90 9.83 19.16
C GLY A 114 19.10 8.94 18.82
N LEU A 115 19.61 9.01 17.59
CA LEU A 115 20.76 8.26 17.11
C LEU A 115 21.93 9.20 16.74
N ASP A 116 21.92 10.44 17.25
CA ASP A 116 23.00 11.43 17.07
C ASP A 116 23.26 11.79 15.59
N GLY A 117 22.18 11.82 14.78
CA GLY A 117 22.26 12.05 13.34
C GLY A 117 22.89 10.90 12.53
N ARG A 118 23.20 9.78 13.19
CA ARG A 118 23.85 8.62 12.59
C ARG A 118 22.84 7.61 12.03
N VAL A 119 23.32 6.84 11.06
CA VAL A 119 22.77 5.54 10.66
C VAL A 119 23.65 4.49 11.34
N LEU A 120 23.08 3.60 12.17
CA LEU A 120 23.83 2.88 13.23
C LEU A 120 23.84 1.34 13.15
N TYR A 121 24.74 0.74 13.95
CA TYR A 121 25.31 -0.63 13.90
C TYR A 121 25.38 -1.32 15.29
N TRP A 122 25.48 -2.69 15.32
CA TRP A 122 26.05 -3.66 16.35
C TRP A 122 25.04 -4.52 17.20
N PRO A 123 25.34 -5.68 17.89
CA PRO A 123 26.08 -6.97 17.67
C PRO A 123 25.27 -8.31 17.62
N ARG A 124 25.98 -9.47 17.57
CA ARG A 124 25.56 -10.88 17.28
C ARG A 124 25.43 -11.82 18.49
N GLY A 125 24.74 -12.96 18.32
CA GLY A 125 24.83 -14.15 19.17
C GLY A 125 24.75 -15.49 18.39
N ARG A 126 25.66 -16.43 18.69
CA ARG A 126 25.44 -17.89 18.61
C ARG A 126 26.49 -18.63 19.44
N GLU A 127 26.44 -18.39 20.74
CA GLU A 127 26.96 -19.30 21.78
C GLU A 127 26.07 -19.23 23.05
N ALA A 128 24.81 -18.75 22.93
CA ALA A 128 24.02 -18.19 24.03
C ALA A 128 22.71 -18.94 24.40
N GLY A 129 22.51 -20.21 24.00
CA GLY A 129 21.44 -21.05 24.57
C GLY A 129 20.01 -20.89 24.02
N TYR A 130 19.82 -20.39 22.80
CA TYR A 130 18.48 -20.18 22.22
C TYR A 130 17.77 -21.49 21.78
N PRO A 131 16.46 -21.64 22.06
CA PRO A 131 15.66 -22.81 21.72
C PRO A 131 15.25 -22.86 20.24
N LEU A 132 14.82 -24.05 19.76
CA LEU A 132 14.13 -24.17 18.48
C LEU A 132 12.65 -23.80 18.65
N THR A 133 12.07 -23.08 17.70
CA THR A 133 10.63 -22.79 17.63
C THR A 133 10.02 -23.42 16.39
N GLU A 134 8.87 -24.05 16.55
CA GLU A 134 8.09 -24.63 15.46
C GLU A 134 7.25 -23.57 14.73
N ASP A 135 6.95 -22.45 15.40
CA ASP A 135 6.18 -21.34 14.87
C ASP A 135 6.82 -20.02 15.29
N MET A 136 7.49 -19.35 14.34
CA MET A 136 8.13 -18.06 14.59
C MET A 136 7.14 -16.90 14.77
N ASN A 137 5.86 -17.09 14.42
CA ASN A 137 4.80 -16.12 14.66
C ASN A 137 3.95 -16.46 15.91
N GLY A 138 4.28 -17.56 16.59
CA GLY A 138 3.58 -18.06 17.75
C GLY A 138 3.96 -17.33 19.05
N PHE A 139 3.54 -17.91 20.18
CA PHE A 139 3.80 -17.35 21.51
C PHE A 139 5.31 -17.17 21.80
N GLN A 140 6.15 -18.07 21.29
CA GLN A 140 7.59 -18.03 21.48
C GLN A 140 8.30 -17.41 20.27
N GLN A 141 8.62 -16.13 20.38
CA GLN A 141 9.28 -15.36 19.32
C GLN A 141 10.81 -15.52 19.32
N GLU A 142 11.42 -15.81 20.48
CA GLU A 142 12.87 -16.04 20.58
C GLU A 142 13.21 -17.51 20.32
N GLY A 143 14.00 -17.75 19.29
CA GLY A 143 14.50 -19.08 18.94
C GLY A 143 14.89 -19.21 17.47
N PHE A 144 15.14 -20.44 17.05
CA PHE A 144 15.41 -20.80 15.66
C PHE A 144 14.28 -21.64 15.09
N GLY A 145 13.69 -21.22 13.97
CA GLY A 145 12.60 -21.94 13.33
C GLY A 145 12.69 -21.88 11.81
N TRP A 146 11.81 -22.64 11.15
CA TRP A 146 11.62 -22.54 9.72
C TRP A 146 10.80 -21.28 9.39
N MET A 147 11.23 -20.53 8.38
CA MET A 147 10.46 -19.38 7.90
C MET A 147 9.40 -19.84 6.91
N ASP A 148 8.14 -19.71 7.32
CA ASP A 148 7.02 -19.88 6.41
C ASP A 148 7.09 -18.87 5.27
N MET A 149 6.81 -19.38 4.06
CA MET A 149 6.78 -18.57 2.86
C MET A 149 5.38 -18.62 2.26
N THR A 150 4.89 -17.46 1.81
CA THR A 150 3.60 -17.35 1.10
C THR A 150 3.71 -17.84 -0.35
N ILE A 151 3.88 -19.16 -0.52
CA ILE A 151 4.04 -19.84 -1.81
C ILE A 151 3.05 -21.00 -1.90
N HIS A 152 2.34 -21.07 -3.02
CA HIS A 152 1.42 -22.18 -3.34
C HIS A 152 1.79 -22.72 -4.72
N GLU A 153 2.04 -24.03 -4.81
CA GLU A 153 2.46 -24.71 -6.05
C GLU A 153 3.60 -23.98 -6.79
N GLY A 154 4.63 -23.56 -6.06
CA GLY A 154 5.80 -22.88 -6.66
C GLY A 154 5.58 -21.44 -7.14
N LYS A 155 4.39 -20.87 -6.94
CA LYS A 155 4.04 -19.47 -7.28
C LYS A 155 3.81 -18.65 -6.02
N ARG A 156 4.10 -17.35 -6.07
CA ARG A 156 3.71 -16.41 -5.00
C ARG A 156 2.20 -16.45 -4.80
N TRP A 157 1.77 -16.61 -3.56
CA TRP A 157 0.35 -16.67 -3.21
C TRP A 157 -0.12 -15.36 -2.55
N SER A 158 -0.24 -14.30 -3.33
CA SER A 158 -0.69 -12.99 -2.82
C SER A 158 -2.14 -13.03 -2.31
N THR A 159 -2.53 -12.06 -1.49
CA THR A 159 -3.93 -11.87 -1.08
C THR A 159 -4.86 -11.64 -2.26
N ALA A 160 -4.38 -10.99 -3.33
CA ALA A 160 -5.12 -10.85 -4.58
C ALA A 160 -5.40 -12.21 -5.22
N CYS A 161 -4.38 -13.07 -5.36
CA CYS A 161 -4.54 -14.43 -5.89
C CYS A 161 -5.48 -15.28 -5.02
N ALA A 162 -5.31 -15.22 -3.70
CA ALA A 162 -6.01 -16.09 -2.76
C ALA A 162 -7.48 -15.68 -2.52
N TYR A 163 -7.76 -14.38 -2.44
CA TYR A 163 -9.07 -13.87 -2.01
C TYR A 163 -9.79 -13.08 -3.09
N LEU A 164 -9.09 -12.19 -3.80
CA LEU A 164 -9.72 -11.29 -4.76
C LEU A 164 -10.07 -12.01 -6.06
N HIS A 165 -9.11 -12.69 -6.71
CA HIS A 165 -9.32 -13.34 -8.01
C HIS A 165 -10.49 -14.34 -8.01
N PRO A 166 -10.69 -15.19 -6.99
CA PRO A 166 -11.86 -16.04 -6.91
C PRO A 166 -13.16 -15.24 -6.75
N ALA A 167 -13.14 -14.18 -5.94
CA ALA A 167 -14.31 -13.34 -5.65
C ALA A 167 -14.75 -12.48 -6.84
N LEU A 168 -13.86 -12.16 -7.79
CA LEU A 168 -14.20 -11.39 -9.01
C LEU A 168 -15.25 -12.07 -9.90
N ARG A 169 -15.53 -13.36 -9.69
CA ARG A 169 -16.62 -14.08 -10.40
C ARG A 169 -18.00 -13.71 -9.86
N ARG A 170 -18.10 -13.08 -8.69
CA ARG A 170 -19.36 -12.71 -8.05
C ARG A 170 -19.88 -11.41 -8.69
N PRO A 171 -21.16 -11.35 -9.09
CA PRO A 171 -21.74 -10.16 -9.72
C PRO A 171 -21.84 -8.94 -8.79
N THR A 172 -21.72 -9.17 -7.48
CA THR A 172 -21.78 -8.14 -6.44
C THR A 172 -20.45 -7.42 -6.20
N LEU A 173 -19.35 -7.91 -6.79
CA LEU A 173 -18.02 -7.29 -6.68
C LEU A 173 -17.64 -6.57 -7.97
N THR A 174 -17.38 -5.28 -7.87
CA THR A 174 -16.73 -4.50 -8.93
C THR A 174 -15.35 -4.08 -8.46
N ALA A 175 -14.30 -4.39 -9.22
CA ALA A 175 -12.93 -4.01 -8.88
C ALA A 175 -12.30 -3.21 -10.03
N GLU A 176 -11.79 -2.05 -9.70
CA GLU A 176 -11.22 -1.10 -10.65
C GLU A 176 -9.77 -0.80 -10.29
N THR A 177 -8.88 -0.94 -11.27
CA THR A 177 -7.45 -0.64 -11.14
C THR A 177 -7.12 0.71 -11.79
N GLN A 178 -5.90 1.20 -11.61
CA GLN A 178 -5.47 2.50 -12.14
C GLN A 178 -6.44 3.63 -11.74
N THR A 179 -6.97 3.52 -10.52
CA THR A 179 -8.01 4.39 -9.99
C THR A 179 -7.53 4.99 -8.68
N PHE A 180 -7.10 6.25 -8.75
CA PHE A 180 -6.52 6.96 -7.61
C PHE A 180 -7.61 7.71 -6.84
N VAL A 181 -7.93 7.26 -5.63
CA VAL A 181 -8.89 7.94 -4.76
C VAL A 181 -8.24 9.17 -4.16
N SER A 182 -8.80 10.35 -4.43
CA SER A 182 -8.25 11.64 -4.01
C SER A 182 -8.91 12.19 -2.76
N ARG A 183 -10.17 11.82 -2.49
CA ARG A 183 -10.95 12.37 -1.38
C ARG A 183 -12.12 11.48 -0.97
N VAL A 184 -12.41 11.42 0.33
CA VAL A 184 -13.66 10.89 0.90
C VAL A 184 -14.72 11.98 0.94
N LEU A 185 -15.93 11.66 0.52
CA LEU A 185 -17.07 12.56 0.50
C LEU A 185 -17.88 12.41 1.80
N PHE A 186 -18.28 13.54 2.38
CA PHE A 186 -19.01 13.58 3.65
C PHE A 186 -20.33 14.37 3.57
N GLU A 187 -21.33 13.91 4.30
CA GLU A 187 -22.52 14.67 4.71
C GLU A 187 -22.47 14.86 6.23
N GLY A 188 -22.18 16.08 6.69
CA GLY A 188 -21.80 16.31 8.08
C GLY A 188 -20.53 15.51 8.41
N THR A 189 -20.62 14.58 9.36
CA THR A 189 -19.52 13.66 9.72
C THR A 189 -19.68 12.26 9.13
N ARG A 190 -20.75 12.00 8.37
CA ARG A 190 -21.00 10.69 7.75
C ARG A 190 -20.29 10.61 6.39
N ALA A 191 -19.41 9.63 6.22
CA ALA A 191 -18.84 9.31 4.92
C ALA A 191 -19.93 8.72 4.00
N VAL A 192 -20.08 9.28 2.80
CA VAL A 192 -21.13 8.89 1.83
C VAL A 192 -20.55 8.37 0.51
N GLY A 193 -19.24 8.46 0.31
CA GLY A 193 -18.60 8.03 -0.92
C GLY A 193 -17.16 8.51 -1.04
N VAL A 194 -16.63 8.41 -2.25
CA VAL A 194 -15.28 8.85 -2.60
C VAL A 194 -15.25 9.53 -3.96
N GLU A 195 -14.32 10.45 -4.11
CA GLU A 195 -13.90 11.05 -5.37
C GLU A 195 -12.59 10.39 -5.80
N TYR A 196 -12.50 10.02 -7.08
CA TYR A 196 -11.34 9.32 -7.63
C TYR A 196 -11.02 9.78 -9.04
N ILE A 197 -9.76 9.62 -9.41
CA ILE A 197 -9.23 9.94 -10.74
C ILE A 197 -9.00 8.63 -11.49
N LYS A 198 -9.58 8.51 -12.67
CA LYS A 198 -9.38 7.39 -13.59
C LYS A 198 -9.24 7.94 -15.01
N ASN A 199 -8.24 7.49 -15.75
CA ASN A 199 -7.96 7.99 -17.11
C ASN A 199 -7.86 9.54 -17.20
N GLY A 200 -7.31 10.17 -16.16
CA GLY A 200 -7.18 11.64 -16.07
C GLY A 200 -8.48 12.39 -15.80
N GLN A 201 -9.61 11.69 -15.62
CA GLN A 201 -10.91 12.28 -15.34
C GLN A 201 -11.32 12.03 -13.89
N SER A 202 -12.01 13.02 -13.30
CA SER A 202 -12.55 12.92 -11.95
C SER A 202 -13.92 12.25 -11.98
N HIS A 203 -14.12 11.28 -11.10
CA HIS A 203 -15.36 10.52 -10.94
C HIS A 203 -15.72 10.45 -9.46
N ARG A 204 -16.95 10.02 -9.17
CA ARG A 204 -17.44 9.81 -7.80
C ARG A 204 -18.15 8.46 -7.71
N ALA A 205 -17.96 7.79 -6.58
CA ALA A 205 -18.70 6.59 -6.20
C ALA A 205 -19.30 6.79 -4.82
N TYR A 206 -20.56 6.39 -4.64
CA TYR A 206 -21.28 6.55 -3.39
C TYR A 206 -21.48 5.20 -2.69
N ALA A 207 -21.36 5.20 -1.37
CA ALA A 207 -21.58 4.07 -0.49
C ALA A 207 -22.82 4.30 0.37
N SER A 208 -23.78 3.38 0.34
CA SER A 208 -24.99 3.48 1.17
C SER A 208 -24.73 3.09 2.63
N LYS A 209 -23.73 2.25 2.91
CA LYS A 209 -23.34 1.83 4.27
C LYS A 209 -22.03 2.45 4.72
N GLU A 210 -20.91 2.05 4.12
CA GLU A 210 -19.57 2.38 4.61
C GLU A 210 -18.53 2.66 3.50
N VAL A 211 -17.58 3.54 3.80
CA VAL A 211 -16.34 3.70 3.04
C VAL A 211 -15.19 3.15 3.89
N ILE A 212 -14.45 2.18 3.37
CA ILE A 212 -13.40 1.46 4.09
C ILE A 212 -12.04 1.79 3.48
N LEU A 213 -11.16 2.43 4.25
CA LEU A 213 -9.81 2.80 3.79
C LEU A 213 -8.81 1.68 4.09
N SER A 214 -8.26 1.09 3.03
CA SER A 214 -7.26 0.01 3.05
C SER A 214 -6.02 0.38 2.22
N GLY A 215 -5.69 1.67 2.14
CA GLY A 215 -4.53 2.21 1.40
C GLY A 215 -3.17 1.99 2.07
N GLY A 216 -3.15 1.30 3.23
CA GLY A 216 -1.94 1.06 4.03
C GLY A 216 -1.63 2.18 5.02
N ALA A 217 -0.60 1.97 5.84
CA ALA A 217 -0.25 2.86 6.96
C ALA A 217 0.12 4.28 6.55
N ILE A 218 0.48 4.50 5.28
CA ILE A 218 0.87 5.81 4.74
C ILE A 218 -0.31 6.49 4.02
N ASN A 219 -0.93 5.82 3.04
CA ASN A 219 -1.95 6.48 2.20
C ASN A 219 -3.29 6.64 2.90
N SER A 220 -3.69 5.72 3.79
CA SER A 220 -4.96 5.85 4.53
C SER A 220 -5.02 7.13 5.38
N PRO A 221 -4.05 7.44 6.26
CA PRO A 221 -4.09 8.69 7.01
C PRO A 221 -3.91 9.92 6.12
N GLN A 222 -3.12 9.85 5.05
CA GLN A 222 -3.01 10.93 4.08
C GLN A 222 -4.37 11.25 3.44
N LEU A 223 -5.09 10.24 2.97
CA LEU A 223 -6.41 10.42 2.37
C LEU A 223 -7.42 10.98 3.38
N LEU A 224 -7.39 10.55 4.64
CA LEU A 224 -8.21 11.14 5.69
C LEU A 224 -7.94 12.64 5.87
N MET A 225 -6.66 13.03 5.93
CA MET A 225 -6.27 14.45 6.05
C MET A 225 -6.72 15.25 4.83
N LEU A 226 -6.48 14.76 3.61
CA LEU A 226 -6.96 15.38 2.36
C LEU A 226 -8.49 15.52 2.29
N SER A 227 -9.20 14.71 3.08
CA SER A 227 -10.67 14.70 3.18
C SER A 227 -11.21 15.50 4.37
N GLY A 228 -10.35 16.24 5.08
CA GLY A 228 -10.75 17.10 6.18
C GLY A 228 -10.81 16.42 7.56
N VAL A 229 -10.24 15.23 7.71
CA VAL A 229 -10.19 14.49 8.99
C VAL A 229 -8.75 14.47 9.51
N GLY A 230 -8.46 15.21 10.57
CA GLY A 230 -7.11 15.38 11.10
C GLY A 230 -6.96 16.57 12.05
N ASN A 231 -5.73 17.00 12.30
CA ASN A 231 -5.49 18.21 13.09
C ASN A 231 -6.02 19.44 12.34
N ALA A 232 -6.87 20.23 13.00
CA ALA A 232 -7.58 21.33 12.34
C ALA A 232 -6.64 22.45 11.90
N ASP A 233 -5.55 22.69 12.64
CA ASP A 233 -4.62 23.77 12.33
C ASP A 233 -3.77 23.42 11.09
N ASP A 234 -3.29 22.18 11.02
CA ASP A 234 -2.59 21.64 9.85
C ASP A 234 -3.49 21.68 8.60
N LEU A 235 -4.75 21.28 8.73
CA LEU A 235 -5.72 21.29 7.63
C LEU A 235 -6.02 22.71 7.14
N LYS A 236 -6.25 23.66 8.06
CA LYS A 236 -6.51 25.07 7.72
C LYS A 236 -5.32 25.71 7.01
N GLN A 237 -4.09 25.40 7.44
CA GLN A 237 -2.88 25.91 6.79
C GLN A 237 -2.79 25.49 5.31
N LEU A 238 -3.34 24.31 4.98
CA LEU A 238 -3.39 23.77 3.62
C LEU A 238 -4.67 24.16 2.85
N GLY A 239 -5.55 24.97 3.43
CA GLY A 239 -6.82 25.36 2.82
C GLY A 239 -7.84 24.22 2.73
N ILE A 240 -7.70 23.17 3.54
CA ILE A 240 -8.59 22.01 3.55
C ILE A 240 -9.73 22.26 4.57
N PRO A 241 -11.01 22.20 4.15
CA PRO A 241 -12.14 22.30 5.08
C PRO A 241 -12.11 21.18 6.12
N VAL A 242 -12.28 21.55 7.39
CA VAL A 242 -12.27 20.59 8.49
C VAL A 242 -13.64 19.92 8.61
N VAL A 243 -13.65 18.60 8.47
CA VAL A 243 -14.81 17.72 8.73
C VAL A 243 -14.79 17.22 10.17
N CYS A 244 -13.63 16.76 10.64
CA CYS A 244 -13.47 16.24 11.98
C CYS A 244 -12.08 16.58 12.53
N HIS A 245 -12.04 17.31 13.64
CA HIS A 245 -10.81 17.63 14.33
C HIS A 245 -10.36 16.47 15.21
N LEU A 246 -9.19 15.91 14.91
CA LEU A 246 -8.53 14.87 15.68
C LEU A 246 -7.10 15.33 16.01
N PRO A 247 -6.91 16.08 17.12
CA PRO A 247 -5.60 16.58 17.50
C PRO A 247 -4.67 15.43 17.88
N GLY A 248 -3.39 15.56 17.55
CA GLY A 248 -2.35 14.58 17.87
C GLY A 248 -1.89 14.59 19.32
N GLU A 249 -2.31 15.58 20.11
CA GLU A 249 -1.86 15.75 21.49
C GLU A 249 -2.61 14.83 22.45
N LEU A 250 -1.86 14.20 23.37
CA LEU A 250 -2.33 13.24 24.35
C LEU A 250 -2.92 13.97 25.57
N PRO A 251 -4.21 13.82 25.92
CA PRO A 251 -4.67 14.07 27.29
C PRO A 251 -4.62 12.78 28.12
N SER A 252 -4.46 11.62 27.47
CA SER A 252 -4.59 10.31 28.10
C SER A 252 -4.00 9.21 27.22
N PRO A 253 -3.31 8.20 27.79
CA PRO A 253 -2.84 7.01 27.07
C PRO A 253 -3.96 6.17 26.43
N LEU A 254 -5.23 6.48 26.72
CA LEU A 254 -6.42 5.77 26.22
C LEU A 254 -7.15 6.50 25.07
N ARG A 255 -6.73 7.70 24.66
CA ARG A 255 -7.34 8.40 23.52
C ARG A 255 -6.65 8.07 22.19
N PRO A 256 -7.40 8.03 21.07
CA PRO A 256 -6.82 7.80 19.76
C PRO A 256 -5.84 8.93 19.43
N LYS A 257 -4.63 8.54 19.02
CA LYS A 257 -3.63 9.46 18.49
C LYS A 257 -4.17 10.09 17.20
N GLY A 258 -3.79 11.35 16.93
CA GLY A 258 -4.23 12.09 15.75
C GLY A 258 -3.94 11.35 14.44
N VAL A 259 -4.67 11.69 13.37
CA VAL A 259 -4.52 11.04 12.06
C VAL A 259 -3.07 11.19 11.55
N GLY A 260 -2.48 10.07 11.13
CA GLY A 260 -1.10 10.04 10.62
C GLY A 260 -0.01 10.02 11.69
N GLN A 261 -0.38 10.04 12.98
CA GLN A 261 0.56 9.89 14.08
C GLN A 261 0.78 8.41 14.42
N ASN A 262 1.80 8.13 15.25
CA ASN A 262 2.10 6.77 15.73
C ASN A 262 2.53 5.76 14.66
N LEU A 263 3.19 6.24 13.60
CA LEU A 263 3.80 5.33 12.65
C LEU A 263 4.85 4.48 13.37
N GLN A 264 4.72 3.18 13.22
CA GLN A 264 5.66 2.18 13.72
C GLN A 264 6.06 1.30 12.54
N ASP A 265 7.31 0.87 12.54
CA ASP A 265 7.85 -0.06 11.56
C ASP A 265 8.89 -0.95 12.23
N HIS A 266 9.23 -2.06 11.59
CA HIS A 266 10.33 -2.91 12.02
C HIS A 266 11.62 -2.49 11.33
N LEU A 267 12.61 -2.08 12.13
CA LEU A 267 13.93 -1.77 11.61
C LEU A 267 14.67 -3.08 11.29
N GLU A 268 15.01 -3.29 10.02
CA GLU A 268 15.79 -4.44 9.57
C GLU A 268 17.24 -4.03 9.26
N ILE A 269 18.20 -4.85 9.70
CA ILE A 269 19.62 -4.69 9.38
C ILE A 269 20.14 -6.01 8.80
N TYR A 270 20.67 -5.96 7.58
CA TYR A 270 21.28 -7.14 6.95
C TYR A 270 22.72 -7.33 7.43
N ILE A 271 22.98 -8.40 8.18
CA ILE A 271 24.32 -8.83 8.57
C ILE A 271 24.75 -10.00 7.69
N GLN A 272 25.81 -9.81 6.90
CA GLN A 272 26.37 -10.85 6.05
C GLN A 272 27.62 -11.46 6.69
N GLN A 273 27.73 -12.78 6.63
CA GLN A 273 28.92 -13.51 7.09
C GLN A 273 29.36 -14.49 6.01
N ALA A 274 30.67 -14.63 5.83
CA ALA A 274 31.22 -15.63 4.93
C ALA A 274 30.99 -17.04 5.52
N CYS A 275 30.34 -17.91 4.75
CA CYS A 275 30.27 -19.33 5.05
C CYS A 275 31.47 -20.03 4.40
N THR A 276 32.29 -20.71 5.20
CA THR A 276 33.47 -21.44 4.71
C THR A 276 33.11 -22.73 3.98
N SER A 277 31.88 -23.22 4.13
CA SER A 277 31.36 -24.42 3.46
C SER A 277 30.41 -24.05 2.31
N PRO A 278 30.37 -24.83 1.22
CA PRO A 278 29.55 -24.55 0.04
C PRO A 278 28.06 -24.93 0.21
N ILE A 279 27.49 -24.73 1.40
CA ILE A 279 26.15 -25.20 1.78
C ILE A 279 25.06 -24.11 1.70
N THR A 280 25.44 -22.87 1.39
CA THR A 280 24.50 -21.74 1.38
C THR A 280 23.81 -21.54 0.02
N LEU A 281 22.67 -20.87 0.05
CA LEU A 281 21.95 -20.42 -1.15
C LEU A 281 22.73 -19.38 -1.97
N HIS A 282 23.84 -18.83 -1.46
CA HIS A 282 24.71 -17.91 -2.20
C HIS A 282 25.14 -18.51 -3.54
N SER A 283 25.40 -19.82 -3.57
CA SER A 283 25.81 -20.49 -4.79
C SER A 283 24.72 -20.44 -5.88
N ALA A 284 23.43 -20.36 -5.52
CA ALA A 284 22.31 -20.20 -6.45
C ALA A 284 22.20 -18.78 -7.01
N GLN A 285 22.87 -17.79 -6.40
CA GLN A 285 22.83 -16.39 -6.81
C GLN A 285 23.73 -16.08 -8.03
N LYS A 286 24.56 -17.04 -8.49
CA LYS A 286 25.42 -16.85 -9.67
C LYS A 286 24.58 -16.59 -10.93
N PRO A 287 24.99 -15.67 -11.84
CA PRO A 287 24.15 -15.24 -12.97
C PRO A 287 23.57 -16.38 -13.81
N LEU A 288 24.38 -17.35 -14.24
CA LEU A 288 23.92 -18.50 -15.04
C LEU A 288 22.90 -19.37 -14.30
N ARG A 289 23.07 -19.53 -12.97
CA ARG A 289 22.14 -20.31 -12.15
C ARG A 289 20.82 -19.58 -11.96
N LYS A 290 20.86 -18.24 -11.78
CA LYS A 290 19.64 -17.40 -11.77
C LYS A 290 18.86 -17.52 -13.07
N VAL A 291 19.55 -17.46 -14.22
CA VAL A 291 18.90 -17.65 -15.54
C VAL A 291 18.27 -19.03 -15.64
N ARG A 292 19.00 -20.09 -15.26
CA ARG A 292 18.46 -21.46 -15.29
C ARG A 292 17.23 -21.62 -14.40
N ILE A 293 17.27 -21.11 -13.17
CA ILE A 293 16.14 -21.12 -12.22
C ILE A 293 14.94 -20.37 -12.80
N GLY A 294 15.18 -19.20 -13.41
CA GLY A 294 14.14 -18.42 -14.08
C GLY A 294 13.49 -19.17 -15.25
N LEU A 295 14.30 -19.82 -16.10
CA LEU A 295 13.81 -20.63 -17.23
C LEU A 295 13.04 -21.86 -16.76
N GLU A 296 13.52 -22.56 -15.74
CA GLU A 296 12.83 -23.70 -15.14
C GLU A 296 11.47 -23.30 -14.58
N TRP A 297 11.41 -22.17 -13.85
CA TRP A 297 10.15 -21.67 -13.32
C TRP A 297 9.19 -21.27 -14.44
N LEU A 298 9.65 -20.57 -15.48
CA LEU A 298 8.81 -20.25 -16.64
C LEU A 298 8.27 -21.52 -17.30
N TRP A 299 9.09 -22.53 -17.51
CA TRP A 299 8.66 -23.80 -18.10
C TRP A 299 7.60 -24.52 -17.26
N LYS A 300 7.76 -24.56 -15.93
CA LYS A 300 6.86 -25.32 -15.05
C LYS A 300 5.55 -24.60 -14.75
N PHE A 301 5.54 -23.27 -14.76
CA PHE A 301 4.49 -22.47 -14.13
C PHE A 301 3.80 -21.46 -15.05
N THR A 302 4.26 -21.32 -16.30
CA THR A 302 3.66 -20.43 -17.32
C THR A 302 3.29 -21.18 -18.58
#